data_AF-A0A2V0NXM8-F1
#
_entry.id   AF-A0A2V0NXM8-F1
#
_cell.length_a   1.000
_cell.length_b   1.000
_cell.length_c   1.000
_cell.angle_alpha   90.00
_cell.angle_beta   90.00
_cell.angle_gamma   90.00
#
_symmetry.space_group_name_H-M   'P 1'
#
loop_
_entity.id
_entity.type
_entity.pdbx_description
1 polymer ?
#
loop_
_entity_poly.entity_id
_entity_poly.type
_entity_poly.pdbx_seq_one_letter_code
_entity_poly.pdbx_strand_id
1 'polypeptide(L)'
;MAGAAPPWRWLASVLVAALCIGAAHAQWDDTFPCPPKYYLAGSKCVGCVPGCSACTAEGCTACDAGWYQSGAKCVQCPPYCAACDATTCTACVQGKVLADSGKCVDPVTSCPAGEFLSGGVCKTCSKAAGCKTCLGPATNCQCKTCTDALKCSSCVEGFYLSGATCYPCPAGCVACNSSIDCPTCTPGYYSKGKSCFPCAVGCATCTATECLTCTTGYSLVSKKCRVAAGK
;
A
#
# COMPACT_ATOMS: atom_id res chain seq x y z
N MET A 1 -58.15 13.78 29.86
CA MET A 1 -56.82 13.39 29.35
C MET A 1 -57.02 12.27 28.35
N ALA A 2 -56.31 12.34 27.22
CA ALA A 2 -56.26 11.41 26.07
C ALA A 2 -57.60 11.16 25.35
N GLY A 3 -57.79 11.41 24.05
CA GLY A 3 -56.83 11.52 22.96
C GLY A 3 -56.71 10.18 22.24
N ALA A 4 -57.54 9.95 21.21
CA ALA A 4 -57.36 8.87 20.25
C ALA A 4 -57.49 9.47 18.84
N ALA A 5 -56.42 9.33 18.05
CA ALA A 5 -56.31 9.79 16.67
C ALA A 5 -56.73 8.68 15.69
N PRO A 6 -57.34 9.02 14.54
CA PRO A 6 -57.60 8.09 13.45
C PRO A 6 -56.37 7.91 12.54
N PRO A 7 -56.27 6.80 11.80
CA PRO A 7 -55.20 6.59 10.82
C PRO A 7 -55.48 7.50 9.60
N TRP A 8 -54.43 7.80 8.81
CA TRP A 8 -54.42 8.58 7.56
C TRP A 8 -53.93 10.03 7.69
N ARG A 9 -52.61 10.19 7.84
CA ARG A 9 -51.74 11.32 7.45
C ARG A 9 -50.31 10.76 7.55
N TRP A 10 -49.43 10.80 6.56
CA TRP A 10 -48.79 11.91 5.81
C TRP A 10 -48.27 11.35 4.44
N LEU A 11 -48.54 11.90 3.24
CA LEU A 11 -47.86 13.00 2.50
C LEU A 11 -46.33 13.02 2.73
N ALA A 12 -45.38 13.07 1.77
CA ALA A 12 -45.28 13.40 0.34
C ALA A 12 -43.98 12.71 -0.19
N SER A 13 -43.77 12.32 -1.44
CA SER A 13 -43.69 13.12 -2.66
C SER A 13 -43.57 12.18 -3.87
N VAL A 14 -44.63 12.01 -4.65
CA VAL A 14 -44.52 11.50 -6.04
C VAL A 14 -45.33 12.46 -6.89
N LEU A 15 -44.67 13.56 -7.25
CA LEU A 15 -45.19 14.54 -8.18
C LEU A 15 -44.74 14.13 -9.59
N VAL A 16 -45.32 13.06 -10.11
CA VAL A 16 -45.62 12.92 -11.54
C VAL A 16 -46.96 12.20 -11.64
N ALA A 17 -48.01 12.99 -11.42
CA ALA A 17 -49.35 12.63 -11.85
C ALA A 17 -49.38 12.74 -13.38
N ALA A 18 -49.09 11.64 -14.07
CA ALA A 18 -49.53 11.44 -15.44
C ALA A 18 -50.78 10.56 -15.39
N LEU A 19 -51.86 11.10 -15.92
CA LEU A 19 -53.17 10.50 -16.10
C LEU A 19 -53.10 9.04 -16.58
N CYS A 20 -53.63 8.09 -15.81
CA CYS A 20 -53.95 6.75 -16.29
C CYS A 20 -55.43 6.44 -15.99
N ILE A 21 -56.32 6.95 -16.85
CA ILE A 21 -57.65 6.38 -17.05
C ILE A 21 -57.55 5.55 -18.34
N GLY A 22 -57.82 4.25 -18.25
CA GLY A 22 -58.02 3.39 -19.42
C GLY A 22 -56.92 2.36 -19.63
N ALA A 23 -57.31 1.10 -19.68
CA ALA A 23 -56.45 -0.03 -19.93
C ALA A 23 -55.69 0.08 -21.26
N ALA A 24 -54.36 0.02 -21.21
CA ALA A 24 -53.53 -0.43 -22.31
C ALA A 24 -52.22 -0.97 -21.73
N HIS A 25 -51.95 -2.24 -22.01
CA HIS A 25 -50.68 -2.95 -21.93
C HIS A 25 -49.48 -2.04 -21.60
N ALA A 26 -48.84 -2.24 -20.44
CA ALA A 26 -47.55 -1.61 -20.17
C ALA A 26 -46.53 -2.16 -21.18
N GLN A 27 -46.33 -1.44 -22.28
CA GLN A 27 -45.36 -1.78 -23.32
C GLN A 27 -44.02 -1.19 -22.91
N TRP A 28 -43.12 -2.07 -22.47
CA TRP A 28 -41.73 -1.72 -22.15
C TRP A 28 -40.99 -1.39 -23.46
N ASP A 29 -40.34 -0.23 -23.54
CA ASP A 29 -39.59 0.26 -24.70
C ASP A 29 -38.39 1.13 -24.25
N ASP A 30 -37.72 1.82 -25.18
CA ASP A 30 -36.57 2.71 -24.87
C ASP A 30 -36.92 3.92 -23.98
N THR A 31 -38.19 4.30 -23.89
CA THR A 31 -38.72 5.36 -23.01
C THR A 31 -39.17 4.84 -21.63
N PHE A 32 -39.49 3.54 -21.51
CA PHE A 32 -39.75 2.86 -20.22
C PHE A 32 -38.81 1.66 -20.04
N PRO A 33 -37.56 1.90 -19.59
CA PRO A 33 -36.57 0.85 -19.44
C PRO A 33 -36.96 -0.17 -18.36
N CYS A 34 -36.57 -1.43 -18.60
CA CYS A 34 -36.74 -2.49 -17.63
C CYS A 34 -35.97 -2.19 -16.32
N PRO A 35 -36.47 -2.66 -15.16
CA PRO A 35 -35.75 -2.53 -13.90
C PRO A 35 -34.39 -3.26 -13.92
N PRO A 36 -33.46 -2.93 -13.00
CA PRO A 36 -32.18 -3.62 -12.89
C PRO A 36 -32.33 -5.14 -12.82
N LYS A 37 -31.38 -5.88 -13.39
CA LYS A 37 -31.42 -7.34 -13.59
C LYS A 37 -32.40 -7.84 -14.66
N TYR A 38 -32.98 -6.96 -15.47
CA TYR A 38 -33.82 -7.33 -16.60
C TYR A 38 -33.41 -6.57 -17.86
N TYR A 39 -33.58 -7.19 -19.03
CA TYR A 39 -33.41 -6.56 -20.33
C TYR A 39 -34.69 -6.67 -21.16
N LEU A 40 -34.85 -5.76 -22.12
CA LEU A 40 -36.02 -5.75 -22.99
C LEU A 40 -35.84 -6.74 -24.14
N ALA A 41 -36.75 -7.72 -24.24
CA ALA A 41 -36.86 -8.62 -25.39
C ALA A 41 -38.25 -8.46 -26.02
N GLY A 42 -38.33 -7.70 -27.11
CA GLY A 42 -39.61 -7.29 -27.71
C GLY A 42 -40.32 -6.28 -26.81
N SER A 43 -41.46 -6.67 -26.22
CA SER A 43 -42.21 -5.85 -25.24
C SER A 43 -42.27 -6.49 -23.85
N LYS A 44 -41.33 -7.40 -23.55
CA LYS A 44 -41.27 -8.13 -22.27
C LYS A 44 -39.89 -8.01 -21.65
N CYS A 45 -39.85 -7.71 -20.35
CA CYS A 45 -38.62 -7.76 -19.57
C CYS A 45 -38.25 -9.21 -19.25
N VAL A 46 -37.04 -9.62 -19.64
CA VAL A 46 -36.48 -10.95 -19.38
C VAL A 46 -35.35 -10.82 -18.37
N GLY A 47 -35.32 -11.72 -17.38
CA GLY A 47 -34.31 -11.69 -16.32
C GLY A 47 -32.91 -12.00 -16.85
N CYS A 48 -31.91 -11.30 -16.32
CA CYS A 48 -30.50 -11.57 -16.59
C CYS A 48 -30.07 -12.93 -16.02
N VAL A 49 -28.96 -13.45 -16.54
CA VAL A 49 -28.29 -14.63 -15.97
C VAL A 49 -27.87 -14.36 -14.51
N PRO A 50 -27.79 -15.40 -13.66
CA PRO A 50 -27.41 -15.23 -12.25
C PRO A 50 -26.07 -14.50 -12.08
N GLY A 51 -26.00 -13.62 -11.08
CA GLY A 51 -24.80 -12.81 -10.79
C GLY A 51 -24.60 -11.61 -11.72
N CYS A 52 -25.58 -11.31 -12.57
CA CYS A 52 -25.55 -10.18 -13.50
C CYS A 52 -26.44 -9.03 -13.01
N SER A 53 -25.86 -7.82 -12.92
CA SER A 53 -26.56 -6.60 -12.52
C SER A 53 -27.18 -5.86 -13.72
N ALA A 54 -26.57 -5.97 -14.91
CA ALA A 54 -27.11 -5.46 -16.17
C ALA A 54 -26.73 -6.37 -17.35
N CYS A 55 -27.68 -6.62 -18.26
CA CYS A 55 -27.49 -7.49 -19.42
C CYS A 55 -28.26 -6.99 -20.65
N THR A 56 -27.92 -7.58 -21.80
CA THR A 56 -28.63 -7.45 -23.07
C THR A 56 -29.06 -8.83 -23.58
N ALA A 57 -29.71 -8.88 -24.74
CA ALA A 57 -30.04 -10.14 -25.42
C ALA A 57 -28.78 -10.97 -25.78
N GLU A 58 -27.63 -10.33 -25.91
CA GLU A 58 -26.35 -10.97 -26.26
C GLU A 58 -25.58 -11.46 -25.02
N GLY A 59 -25.98 -10.99 -23.83
CA GLY A 59 -25.52 -11.50 -22.55
C GLY A 59 -25.19 -10.42 -21.52
N CYS A 60 -24.44 -10.78 -20.48
CA CYS A 60 -24.22 -9.89 -19.34
C CYS A 60 -23.19 -8.79 -19.65
N THR A 61 -23.54 -7.54 -19.32
CA THR A 61 -22.71 -6.35 -19.53
C THR A 61 -22.16 -5.78 -18.22
N ALA A 62 -22.75 -6.12 -17.07
CA ALA A 62 -22.23 -5.77 -15.75
C ALA A 62 -22.60 -6.85 -14.72
N CYS A 63 -21.64 -7.21 -13.86
CA CYS A 63 -21.83 -8.23 -12.83
C CYS A 63 -22.27 -7.62 -11.48
N ASP A 64 -22.90 -8.44 -10.64
CA ASP A 64 -23.17 -8.10 -9.24
C ASP A 64 -21.84 -8.05 -8.43
N ALA A 65 -21.85 -7.38 -7.27
CA ALA A 65 -20.71 -7.41 -6.36
C ALA A 65 -20.38 -8.86 -5.93
N GLY A 66 -19.09 -9.21 -5.86
CA GLY A 66 -18.63 -10.59 -5.64
C GLY A 66 -18.62 -11.45 -6.90
N TRP A 67 -18.78 -10.87 -8.10
CA TRP A 67 -18.68 -11.55 -9.38
C TRP A 67 -17.77 -10.75 -10.33
N TYR A 68 -17.06 -11.46 -11.22
CA TYR A 68 -16.25 -10.84 -12.28
C TYR A 68 -16.76 -11.27 -13.65
N GLN A 69 -16.51 -10.43 -14.66
CA GLN A 69 -16.96 -10.67 -16.02
C GLN A 69 -15.98 -11.60 -16.76
N SER A 70 -16.50 -12.70 -17.30
CA SER A 70 -15.78 -13.62 -18.18
C SER A 70 -16.58 -13.76 -19.47
N GLY A 71 -16.27 -12.88 -20.44
CA GLY A 71 -17.08 -12.73 -21.65
C GLY A 71 -18.50 -12.23 -21.32
N ALA A 72 -19.52 -12.92 -21.83
CA ALA A 72 -20.92 -12.60 -21.60
C ALA A 72 -21.51 -13.21 -20.31
N LYS A 73 -20.66 -13.83 -19.48
CA LYS A 73 -21.05 -14.51 -18.23
C LYS A 73 -20.38 -13.85 -17.04
N CYS A 74 -21.06 -13.86 -15.91
CA CYS A 74 -20.48 -13.52 -14.62
C CYS A 74 -20.06 -14.79 -13.89
N VAL A 75 -18.86 -14.77 -13.32
CA VAL A 75 -18.32 -15.87 -12.53
C VAL A 75 -18.11 -15.38 -11.11
N GLN A 76 -18.49 -16.21 -10.14
CA GLN A 76 -18.42 -15.85 -8.73
C GLN A 76 -16.96 -15.76 -8.26
N CYS A 77 -16.66 -14.71 -7.50
CA CYS A 77 -15.36 -14.54 -6.86
C CYS A 77 -15.10 -15.61 -5.79
N PRO A 78 -13.82 -15.83 -5.40
CA PRO A 78 -13.48 -16.70 -4.29
C PRO A 78 -14.21 -16.35 -2.99
N PRO A 79 -14.35 -17.29 -2.04
CA PRO A 79 -14.99 -17.04 -0.75
C PRO A 79 -14.40 -15.82 -0.05
N TYR A 80 -15.27 -15.04 0.59
CA TYR A 80 -14.93 -13.82 1.34
C TYR A 80 -14.36 -12.66 0.51
N CYS A 81 -14.45 -12.76 -0.81
CA CYS A 81 -14.02 -11.73 -1.74
C CYS A 81 -15.19 -10.84 -2.19
N ALA A 82 -15.05 -9.53 -2.01
CA ALA A 82 -16.02 -8.54 -2.47
C ALA A 82 -15.81 -8.15 -3.95
N ALA A 83 -14.56 -8.16 -4.42
CA ALA A 83 -14.21 -7.93 -5.82
C ALA A 83 -12.95 -8.72 -6.18
N CYS A 84 -12.92 -9.31 -7.38
CA CYS A 84 -11.80 -10.13 -7.86
C CYS A 84 -11.51 -9.87 -9.34
N ASP A 85 -10.26 -10.15 -9.72
CA ASP A 85 -9.84 -10.33 -11.10
C ASP A 85 -9.59 -11.82 -11.34
N ALA A 86 -10.50 -12.45 -12.06
CA ALA A 86 -10.58 -13.91 -12.20
C ALA A 86 -10.58 -14.64 -10.84
N THR A 87 -9.50 -15.32 -10.51
CA THR A 87 -9.35 -16.06 -9.24
C THR A 87 -8.65 -15.26 -8.14
N THR A 88 -8.15 -14.08 -8.46
CA THR A 88 -7.36 -13.25 -7.55
C THR A 88 -8.28 -12.21 -6.91
N CYS A 89 -8.41 -12.24 -5.59
CA CYS A 89 -9.20 -11.26 -4.89
C CYS A 89 -8.48 -9.90 -4.83
N THR A 90 -9.21 -8.82 -5.07
CA THR A 90 -8.70 -7.44 -5.01
C THR A 90 -9.31 -6.64 -3.87
N ALA A 91 -10.49 -7.03 -3.37
CA ALA A 91 -11.12 -6.45 -2.19
C ALA A 91 -11.84 -7.50 -1.36
N CYS A 92 -11.66 -7.48 -0.03
CA CYS A 92 -12.30 -8.41 0.89
C CYS A 92 -13.60 -7.86 1.47
N VAL A 93 -14.50 -8.77 1.86
CA VAL A 93 -15.66 -8.39 2.68
C VAL A 93 -15.23 -7.88 4.05
N GLN A 94 -16.11 -7.16 4.74
CA GLN A 94 -15.83 -6.60 6.06
C GLN A 94 -15.38 -7.68 7.06
N GLY A 95 -14.31 -7.38 7.82
CA GLY A 95 -13.76 -8.29 8.83
C GLY A 95 -12.72 -9.29 8.30
N LYS A 96 -12.46 -9.30 7.00
CA LYS A 96 -11.41 -10.11 6.35
C LYS A 96 -10.30 -9.22 5.80
N VAL A 97 -9.13 -9.80 5.62
CA VAL A 97 -7.93 -9.07 5.17
C VAL A 97 -7.32 -9.73 3.94
N LEU A 98 -6.81 -8.93 3.01
CA LEU A 98 -6.24 -9.41 1.75
C LEU A 98 -4.82 -9.90 1.98
N ALA A 99 -4.60 -11.20 1.83
CA ALA A 99 -3.29 -11.81 1.89
C ALA A 99 -2.50 -11.59 0.59
N ASP A 100 -1.16 -11.65 0.67
CA ASP A 100 -0.27 -11.53 -0.49
C ASP A 100 -0.51 -12.65 -1.53
N SER A 101 -1.14 -13.75 -1.12
CA SER A 101 -1.61 -14.83 -2.02
C SER A 101 -2.82 -14.45 -2.89
N GLY A 102 -3.36 -13.23 -2.76
CA GLY A 102 -4.57 -12.79 -3.45
C GLY A 102 -5.85 -13.39 -2.89
N LYS A 103 -5.83 -13.87 -1.64
CA LYS A 103 -6.98 -14.48 -0.95
C LYS A 103 -7.37 -13.67 0.28
N CYS A 104 -8.67 -13.64 0.57
CA CYS A 104 -9.17 -13.05 1.81
C CYS A 104 -9.10 -14.06 2.94
N VAL A 105 -8.41 -13.70 4.02
CA VAL A 105 -8.20 -14.55 5.18
C VAL A 105 -8.67 -13.86 6.45
N ASP A 106 -8.80 -14.64 7.53
CA ASP A 106 -9.02 -14.09 8.86
C ASP A 106 -7.78 -13.32 9.35
N PRO A 107 -7.97 -12.17 10.02
CA PRO A 107 -6.87 -11.42 10.57
C PRO A 107 -6.20 -12.20 11.70
N VAL A 108 -4.88 -12.30 11.64
CA VAL A 108 -4.06 -12.94 12.67
C VAL A 108 -3.51 -11.91 13.65
N THR A 109 -3.16 -12.35 14.86
CA THR A 109 -2.53 -11.53 15.90
C THR A 109 -1.05 -11.86 16.13
N SER A 110 -0.57 -12.96 15.53
CA SER A 110 0.82 -13.40 15.58
C SER A 110 1.20 -14.10 14.29
N CYS A 111 2.50 -14.06 13.94
CA CYS A 111 3.04 -14.64 12.71
C CYS A 111 4.19 -15.62 13.01
N PRO A 112 4.37 -16.65 12.17
CA PRO A 112 5.48 -17.58 12.28
C PRO A 112 6.82 -16.91 11.95
N ALA A 113 7.92 -17.61 12.23
CA ALA A 113 9.24 -17.12 11.90
C ALA A 113 9.43 -16.95 10.38
N GLY A 114 9.97 -15.81 9.96
CA GLY A 114 10.17 -15.39 8.57
C GLY A 114 9.23 -14.27 8.12
N GLU A 115 8.24 -13.92 8.95
CA GLU A 115 7.17 -13.00 8.60
C GLU A 115 6.95 -11.91 9.66
N PHE A 116 6.19 -10.88 9.29
CA PHE A 116 5.77 -9.81 10.18
C PHE A 116 4.29 -9.48 10.04
N LEU A 117 3.67 -9.06 11.13
CA LEU A 117 2.26 -8.69 11.15
C LEU A 117 2.07 -7.30 10.54
N SER A 118 1.26 -7.21 9.48
CA SER A 118 0.90 -5.96 8.82
C SER A 118 -0.59 -5.98 8.48
N GLY A 119 -1.37 -5.15 9.16
CA GLY A 119 -2.82 -5.05 8.90
C GLY A 119 -3.58 -6.36 9.10
N GLY A 120 -3.18 -7.20 10.07
CA GLY A 120 -3.82 -8.51 10.33
C GLY A 120 -3.34 -9.64 9.42
N VAL A 121 -2.35 -9.40 8.55
CA VAL A 121 -1.79 -10.42 7.64
C VAL A 121 -0.29 -10.57 7.94
N CYS A 122 0.21 -11.79 7.80
CA CYS A 122 1.64 -12.05 7.83
C CYS A 122 2.26 -11.79 6.46
N LYS A 123 3.27 -10.92 6.42
CA LYS A 123 4.03 -10.59 5.22
C LYS A 123 5.46 -11.09 5.36
N THR A 124 6.06 -11.55 4.27
CA THR A 124 7.43 -12.09 4.28
C THR A 124 8.47 -11.00 4.51
N CYS A 125 9.50 -11.31 5.31
CA CYS A 125 10.64 -10.43 5.47
C CYS A 125 11.55 -10.48 4.24
N SER A 126 12.00 -9.32 3.75
CA SER A 126 13.08 -9.21 2.76
C SER A 126 14.39 -9.61 3.45
N LYS A 127 14.78 -10.89 3.32
CA LYS A 127 16.00 -11.55 3.85
C LYS A 127 17.10 -10.59 4.35
N ALA A 128 17.17 -10.39 5.67
CA ALA A 128 18.44 -10.19 6.37
C ALA A 128 18.81 -11.54 7.01
N ALA A 129 19.99 -12.05 6.69
CA ALA A 129 20.43 -13.37 7.15
C ALA A 129 20.41 -13.43 8.68
N GLY A 130 19.59 -14.33 9.25
CA GLY A 130 19.64 -14.68 10.68
C GLY A 130 18.54 -14.12 11.60
N CYS A 131 17.57 -13.34 11.12
CA CYS A 131 16.45 -12.87 11.96
C CYS A 131 15.16 -13.65 11.72
N LYS A 132 14.50 -14.07 12.83
CA LYS A 132 13.28 -14.89 12.80
C LYS A 132 12.00 -14.08 12.58
N THR A 133 11.89 -12.80 12.92
CA THR A 133 10.80 -11.93 12.47
C THR A 133 11.37 -10.53 12.20
N CYS A 134 10.64 -9.68 11.47
CA CYS A 134 11.05 -8.30 11.20
C CYS A 134 9.97 -7.32 11.68
N LEU A 135 10.36 -6.10 12.05
CA LEU A 135 9.42 -5.03 12.39
C LEU A 135 9.11 -4.24 11.12
N GLY A 136 8.18 -4.75 10.31
CA GLY A 136 7.63 -4.04 9.14
C GLY A 136 8.26 -4.39 7.78
N PRO A 137 7.77 -3.75 6.69
CA PRO A 137 8.10 -4.11 5.31
C PRO A 137 9.55 -3.83 4.89
N ALA A 138 10.33 -3.04 5.64
CA ALA A 138 11.60 -2.52 5.13
C ALA A 138 12.71 -2.16 6.13
N THR A 139 12.56 -2.26 7.46
CA THR A 139 13.46 -1.48 8.35
C THR A 139 14.39 -2.27 9.28
N ASN A 140 14.30 -3.61 9.38
CA ASN A 140 15.29 -4.38 10.13
C ASN A 140 16.35 -5.09 9.26
N CYS A 141 16.49 -4.70 7.98
CA CYS A 141 17.61 -5.13 7.14
C CYS A 141 18.98 -4.66 7.65
N GLN A 142 18.98 -3.73 8.61
CA GLN A 142 20.18 -3.14 9.19
C GLN A 142 20.65 -3.90 10.43
N CYS A 143 19.96 -4.98 10.80
CA CYS A 143 20.37 -5.86 11.88
C CYS A 143 21.22 -7.02 11.34
N LYS A 144 22.44 -7.13 11.86
CA LYS A 144 23.40 -8.17 11.50
C LYS A 144 23.16 -9.45 12.30
N THR A 145 22.81 -9.35 13.58
CA THR A 145 22.48 -10.52 14.43
C THR A 145 21.28 -10.22 15.33
N CYS A 146 20.40 -11.21 15.50
CA CYS A 146 19.25 -11.14 16.38
C CYS A 146 19.43 -12.08 17.59
N THR A 147 19.02 -11.65 18.79
CA THR A 147 18.95 -12.52 20.00
C THR A 147 17.61 -13.23 20.12
N ASP A 148 16.53 -12.55 19.71
CA ASP A 148 15.17 -13.08 19.62
C ASP A 148 14.53 -12.62 18.30
N ALA A 149 13.35 -13.15 17.97
CA ALA A 149 12.63 -12.80 16.75
C ALA A 149 12.44 -11.27 16.58
N LEU A 150 12.29 -10.52 17.68
CA LEU A 150 12.04 -9.07 17.70
C LEU A 150 13.21 -8.22 18.22
N LYS A 151 14.34 -8.81 18.60
CA LYS A 151 15.46 -8.08 19.25
C LYS A 151 16.74 -8.19 18.45
N CYS A 152 17.21 -7.05 17.97
CA CYS A 152 18.53 -6.95 17.36
C CYS A 152 19.63 -6.87 18.42
N SER A 153 20.72 -7.61 18.23
CA SER A 153 21.90 -7.59 19.10
C SER A 153 23.13 -6.95 18.44
N SER A 154 23.18 -6.87 17.12
CA SER A 154 24.20 -6.09 16.40
C SER A 154 23.69 -5.57 15.07
N CYS A 155 24.17 -4.40 14.65
CA CYS A 155 23.78 -3.75 13.40
C CYS A 155 24.84 -3.94 12.31
N VAL A 156 24.43 -3.74 11.05
CA VAL A 156 25.36 -3.65 9.91
C VAL A 156 26.17 -2.34 10.00
N GLU A 157 27.26 -2.25 9.24
CA GLU A 157 28.09 -1.04 9.20
C GLU A 157 27.27 0.20 8.78
N GLY A 158 27.60 1.36 9.33
CA GLY A 158 26.84 2.60 9.16
C GLY A 158 25.59 2.73 10.04
N PHE A 159 25.32 1.78 10.94
CA PHE A 159 24.22 1.82 11.91
C PHE A 159 24.70 1.54 13.33
N TYR A 160 24.01 2.09 14.32
CA TYR A 160 24.24 1.82 15.74
C TYR A 160 23.01 1.24 16.42
N LEU A 161 23.24 0.40 17.42
CA LEU A 161 22.17 -0.21 18.21
C LEU A 161 21.71 0.73 19.32
N SER A 162 20.43 1.05 19.35
CA SER A 162 19.79 1.75 20.47
C SER A 162 18.59 0.96 20.95
N GLY A 163 18.71 0.33 22.11
CA GLY A 163 17.73 -0.62 22.63
C GLY A 163 17.73 -1.90 21.80
N ALA A 164 16.68 -2.13 21.01
CA ALA A 164 16.52 -3.30 20.15
C ALA A 164 16.53 -2.94 18.64
N THR A 165 16.77 -1.66 18.32
CA THR A 165 16.61 -1.11 16.97
C THR A 165 17.92 -0.51 16.47
N CYS A 166 18.23 -0.76 15.20
CA CYS A 166 19.36 -0.16 14.50
C CYS A 166 18.97 1.20 13.92
N TYR A 167 19.68 2.25 14.32
CA TYR A 167 19.52 3.61 13.80
C TYR A 167 20.71 3.98 12.93
N PRO A 168 20.50 4.78 11.86
CA PRO A 168 21.59 5.19 10.99
C PRO A 168 22.58 6.07 11.74
N CYS A 169 23.86 5.90 11.42
CA CYS A 169 24.90 6.78 11.92
C CYS A 169 24.73 8.21 11.39
N PRO A 170 25.31 9.20 12.09
CA PRO A 170 25.35 10.58 11.61
C PRO A 170 25.97 10.66 10.21
N ALA A 171 25.56 11.65 9.43
CA ALA A 171 26.06 11.84 8.07
C ALA A 171 27.60 11.93 8.04
N GLY A 172 28.21 11.24 7.09
CA GLY A 172 29.65 11.20 6.94
C GLY A 172 30.38 10.34 7.97
N CYS A 173 29.68 9.45 8.66
CA CYS A 173 30.24 8.55 9.67
C CYS A 173 30.34 7.11 9.18
N VAL A 174 31.51 6.48 9.37
CA VAL A 174 31.73 5.06 9.01
C VAL A 174 31.08 4.13 10.04
N ALA A 175 31.30 4.41 11.33
CA ALA A 175 30.76 3.64 12.44
C ALA A 175 30.52 4.58 13.62
N CYS A 176 29.45 4.32 14.37
CA CYS A 176 29.04 5.16 15.50
C CYS A 176 28.45 4.30 16.62
N ASN A 177 28.46 4.83 17.85
CA ASN A 177 27.80 4.19 19.00
C ASN A 177 26.50 4.90 19.39
N SER A 178 26.25 6.09 18.84
CA SER A 178 25.05 6.89 19.08
C SER A 178 24.85 7.90 17.95
N SER A 179 23.74 8.64 17.99
CA SER A 179 23.45 9.74 17.06
C SER A 179 24.41 10.93 17.14
N ILE A 180 25.34 10.95 18.10
CA ILE A 180 26.29 12.04 18.30
C ILE A 180 27.75 11.58 18.38
N ASP A 181 28.00 10.26 18.26
CA ASP A 181 29.32 9.68 18.47
C ASP A 181 29.87 9.10 17.17
N CYS A 182 30.65 9.88 16.44
CA CYS A 182 31.33 9.45 15.24
C CYS A 182 32.86 9.48 15.39
N PRO A 183 33.50 8.36 15.79
CA PRO A 183 34.95 8.27 15.91
C PRO A 183 35.68 8.29 14.55
N THR A 184 35.03 7.90 13.46
CA THR A 184 35.68 7.79 12.14
C THR A 184 34.79 8.32 11.04
N CYS A 185 35.28 9.35 10.34
CA CYS A 185 34.57 9.97 9.22
C CYS A 185 34.84 9.25 7.89
N THR A 186 33.84 9.22 7.03
CA THR A 186 33.99 8.76 5.64
C THR A 186 34.85 9.75 4.84
N PRO A 187 35.50 9.33 3.74
CA PRO A 187 36.12 10.26 2.80
C PRO A 187 35.18 11.41 2.41
N GLY A 188 35.73 12.61 2.22
CA GLY A 188 34.96 13.83 2.00
C GLY A 188 34.44 14.49 3.28
N TYR A 189 34.77 13.97 4.47
CA TYR A 189 34.46 14.60 5.76
C TYR A 189 35.72 14.70 6.64
N TYR A 190 35.77 15.72 7.50
CA TYR A 190 36.80 15.87 8.54
C TYR A 190 36.19 15.75 9.93
N SER A 191 36.99 15.24 10.88
CA SER A 191 36.58 15.10 12.27
C SER A 191 36.78 16.41 13.03
N LYS A 192 35.76 16.83 13.77
CA LYS A 192 35.85 17.90 14.78
C LYS A 192 35.13 17.44 16.03
N GLY A 193 35.89 17.05 17.05
CA GLY A 193 35.35 16.37 18.22
C GLY A 193 34.82 14.99 17.85
N LYS A 194 33.56 14.70 18.18
CA LYS A 194 32.86 13.44 17.87
C LYS A 194 31.94 13.53 16.65
N SER A 195 32.09 14.57 15.85
CA SER A 195 31.21 14.84 14.70
C SER A 195 32.03 15.01 13.42
N CYS A 196 31.43 14.58 12.32
CA CYS A 196 32.01 14.68 10.98
C CYS A 196 31.37 15.84 10.24
N PHE A 197 32.21 16.68 9.64
CA PHE A 197 31.78 17.83 8.85
C PHE A 197 32.27 17.67 7.42
N PRO A 198 31.46 18.06 6.41
CA PRO A 198 31.83 17.87 5.02
C PRO A 198 33.04 18.74 4.66
N CYS A 199 33.93 18.19 3.83
CA CYS A 199 35.00 18.92 3.20
C CYS A 199 34.46 19.90 2.16
N ALA A 200 35.29 20.89 1.80
CA ALA A 200 35.00 21.76 0.66
C ALA A 200 34.85 20.96 -0.64
N VAL A 201 34.03 21.46 -1.56
CA VAL A 201 33.76 20.81 -2.85
C VAL A 201 35.04 20.45 -3.59
N GLY A 202 35.11 19.23 -4.14
CA GLY A 202 36.26 18.71 -4.87
C GLY A 202 37.41 18.20 -3.98
N CYS A 203 37.25 18.24 -2.66
CA CYS A 203 38.24 17.75 -1.71
C CYS A 203 37.88 16.34 -1.21
N ALA A 204 38.82 15.40 -1.33
CA ALA A 204 38.66 14.01 -0.89
C ALA A 204 39.04 13.82 0.59
N THR A 205 40.08 14.50 1.07
CA THR A 205 40.44 14.54 2.50
C THR A 205 40.83 15.95 2.91
N CYS A 206 40.35 16.42 4.06
CA CYS A 206 40.58 17.77 4.56
C CYS A 206 40.77 17.83 6.08
N THR A 207 41.30 18.95 6.55
CA THR A 207 41.19 19.42 7.94
C THR A 207 40.05 20.44 8.04
N ALA A 208 39.85 21.03 9.22
CA ALA A 208 38.86 22.08 9.42
C ALA A 208 39.06 23.33 8.53
N THR A 209 40.26 23.54 8.00
CA THR A 209 40.61 24.74 7.23
C THR A 209 41.26 24.46 5.88
N GLU A 210 41.84 23.27 5.69
CA GLU A 210 42.69 22.97 4.54
C GLU A 210 42.25 21.68 3.84
N CYS A 211 42.28 21.67 2.52
CA CYS A 211 42.21 20.44 1.76
C CYS A 211 43.59 19.78 1.66
N LEU A 212 43.63 18.47 1.88
CA LEU A 212 44.85 17.65 1.82
C LEU A 212 44.95 16.88 0.50
N THR A 213 43.84 16.32 0.03
CA THR A 213 43.79 15.60 -1.27
C THR A 213 42.52 15.95 -2.03
N CYS A 214 42.61 15.95 -3.36
CA CYS A 214 41.48 16.28 -4.24
C CYS A 214 40.83 15.04 -4.83
N THR A 215 39.54 15.13 -5.10
CA THR A 215 38.82 14.12 -5.90
C THR A 215 39.29 14.15 -7.36
N THR A 216 39.09 13.05 -8.09
CA THR A 216 39.42 12.96 -9.52
C THR A 216 38.87 14.16 -10.31
N GLY A 217 39.69 14.76 -11.16
CA GLY A 217 39.33 15.97 -11.92
C GLY A 217 39.65 17.30 -11.24
N TYR A 218 40.22 17.28 -10.02
CA TYR A 218 40.66 18.46 -9.30
C TYR A 218 42.16 18.39 -8.98
N SER A 219 42.83 19.54 -8.98
CA SER A 219 44.23 19.70 -8.59
C SER A 219 44.34 20.54 -7.31
N LEU A 220 45.23 20.13 -6.41
CA LEU A 220 45.47 20.82 -5.15
C LEU A 220 46.31 22.08 -5.39
N VAL A 221 45.71 23.25 -5.23
CA VAL A 221 46.36 24.55 -5.39
C VAL A 221 46.15 25.36 -4.11
N SER A 222 47.24 25.64 -3.40
CA SER A 222 47.22 26.41 -2.14
C SER A 222 46.20 25.86 -1.13
N LYS A 223 46.27 24.55 -0.83
CA LYS A 223 45.38 23.85 0.12
C LYS A 223 43.89 23.88 -0.25
N LYS A 224 43.55 24.18 -1.50
CA LYS A 224 42.19 24.15 -2.05
C LYS A 224 42.18 23.36 -3.35
N CYS A 225 41.10 22.62 -3.60
CA CYS A 225 40.93 21.90 -4.85
C CYS A 225 40.31 22.81 -5.90
N ARG A 226 40.95 22.90 -7.05
CA ARG A 226 40.44 23.60 -8.23
C ARG A 226 40.30 22.60 -9.36
N VAL A 227 39.32 22.81 -10.25
CA VAL A 227 39.12 21.95 -11.42
C VAL A 227 40.45 21.89 -12.19
N ALA A 228 40.93 20.68 -12.45
CA ALA A 228 42.11 20.48 -13.28
C ALA A 228 41.73 20.98 -14.69
N ALA A 229 42.43 22.00 -15.18
CA ALA A 229 42.24 22.45 -16.56
C ALA A 229 42.64 21.29 -17.47
N GLY A 230 41.65 20.63 -18.09
CA GLY A 230 41.89 19.62 -19.10
C GLY A 230 42.74 20.22 -20.21
N LYS A 231 43.84 19.54 -20.53
CA LYS A 231 44.48 19.68 -21.84
C LYS A 231 43.77 18.77 -22.82
#